data_AF-A0A8X7S218-F1
#
_entry.id   AF-A0A8X7S218-F1
#
_cell.length_a   1.000
_cell.length_b   1.000
_cell.length_c   1.000
_cell.angle_alpha   90.00
_cell.angle_beta   90.00
_cell.angle_gamma   90.00
#
_symmetry.space_group_name_H-M   'P 1'
#
loop_
_entity.id
_entity.type
_entity.pdbx_description
1 polymer ?
#
loop_
_entity_poly.entity_id
_entity_poly.type
_entity_poly.pdbx_seq_one_letter_code
_entity_poly.pdbx_strand_id
1 'polypeptide(L)'
;MKSLASPPCLRLTPTTRRHLHPRQPSSACYPLGRIKSNSLSFSSSASGFASTLAVVEKELRSSFVTDAVRHVTGSLMRGEGLRFAIVVARFNEVVTKLLLEGAIETFKKYSVREEDIQVVWVPGSFEIGVVAQRLGKSGNFNAVLCIGAVIRGDTTHYDAVANSAASGVLSAGINSGVPCIFGVLTCEDMDQALNRSGGKAGNKGAETALTAVCIHQSFLLLEQGCMSTSENKVEIVDRAHKEEEKEEDGKGGFLDKVKDFIGEKIEGAIGFGKPTADVSAIHIPKINLERADIVVDVLVKNPNPVPIPLIESDGRKLASGLIPDAGTIKAHGEESVKIPLTLIYDDIKSTYNDINPGMIIPYRIKVDLIVDVPVLGRLTLPLEKRGEIPIPKKPDVDIEKIKFQKFSLEETVAILHVRLENLNDFELGVNDLDCEVWLCDVSIGRAEISDSIKLDKNGSGLINVPMTFRPKDFGSALWDMIRGKGTGYTIKGNVDVDTPFGGMKLPIIKEGGETRLKKEDDDDDDDEE
;
A
#
# COMPACT_ATOMS: atom_id res chain seq x y z
N MET A 1 20.80 -72.36 22.72
CA MET A 1 20.08 -71.56 21.70
C MET A 1 18.87 -70.90 22.36
N LYS A 2 18.44 -69.71 21.93
CA LYS A 2 17.40 -68.90 22.61
C LYS A 2 15.99 -69.29 22.08
N SER A 3 14.90 -69.50 22.83
CA SER A 3 14.43 -69.09 24.18
C SER A 3 13.89 -67.65 24.25
N LEU A 4 12.67 -67.32 24.74
CA LEU A 4 11.45 -68.09 25.11
C LEU A 4 10.25 -67.11 25.34
N ALA A 5 9.02 -67.65 25.46
CA ALA A 5 7.87 -67.17 26.26
C ALA A 5 7.03 -65.91 25.88
N SER A 6 5.70 -66.07 26.11
CA SER A 6 4.65 -65.07 26.40
C SER A 6 4.34 -65.08 27.93
N PRO A 7 3.37 -64.34 28.56
CA PRO A 7 2.29 -63.41 28.09
C PRO A 7 2.47 -62.02 28.81
N PRO A 8 1.50 -61.23 29.37
CA PRO A 8 0.01 -61.22 29.38
C PRO A 8 -0.65 -59.82 29.13
N CYS A 9 -1.95 -59.69 29.45
CA CYS A 9 -2.75 -58.44 29.43
C CYS A 9 -2.63 -57.60 30.73
N LEU A 10 -3.09 -56.34 30.69
CA LEU A 10 -3.36 -55.51 31.87
C LEU A 10 -4.75 -54.82 31.79
N ARG A 11 -5.45 -54.78 32.94
CA ARG A 11 -6.64 -53.94 33.18
C ARG A 11 -6.24 -52.64 33.88
N LEU A 12 -7.08 -51.61 33.78
CA LEU A 12 -7.14 -50.51 34.76
C LEU A 12 -8.57 -50.37 35.29
N THR A 13 -8.71 -49.89 36.53
CA THR A 13 -9.97 -49.90 37.32
C THR A 13 -10.33 -48.50 37.86
N PRO A 14 -11.62 -48.19 38.09
CA PRO A 14 -12.06 -46.84 38.47
C PRO A 14 -12.07 -46.56 39.98
N THR A 15 -11.37 -45.48 40.41
CA THR A 15 -11.38 -44.89 41.78
C THR A 15 -10.83 -43.44 41.73
N THR A 16 -11.21 -42.43 42.53
CA THR A 16 -12.36 -42.20 43.43
C THR A 16 -12.52 -40.68 43.66
N ARG A 17 -13.75 -40.17 43.84
CA ARG A 17 -14.11 -38.74 43.98
C ARG A 17 -13.70 -38.12 45.33
N ARG A 18 -13.13 -36.91 45.35
CA ARG A 18 -13.09 -35.98 46.51
C ARG A 18 -13.24 -34.51 46.07
N HIS A 19 -13.93 -33.72 46.88
CA HIS A 19 -14.03 -32.25 46.78
C HIS A 19 -12.93 -31.57 47.62
N LEU A 20 -12.61 -30.30 47.31
CA LEU A 20 -12.36 -29.24 48.31
C LEU A 20 -12.40 -27.84 47.65
N HIS A 21 -12.55 -26.78 48.47
CA HIS A 21 -12.78 -25.40 48.03
C HIS A 21 -11.49 -24.60 47.73
N PRO A 22 -11.55 -23.54 46.89
CA PRO A 22 -10.50 -22.54 46.79
C PRO A 22 -10.42 -21.66 48.05
N ARG A 23 -9.23 -21.08 48.32
CA ARG A 23 -8.98 -20.14 49.43
C ARG A 23 -8.91 -18.68 48.95
N GLN A 24 -9.32 -17.76 49.82
CA GLN A 24 -9.04 -16.33 49.72
C GLN A 24 -7.58 -16.01 50.10
N PRO A 25 -7.15 -14.75 49.89
CA PRO A 25 -6.43 -14.03 50.93
C PRO A 25 -7.16 -12.76 51.43
N SER A 26 -7.25 -12.66 52.76
CA SER A 26 -7.34 -11.48 53.65
C SER A 26 -7.63 -10.06 53.11
N SER A 27 -8.59 -9.39 53.78
CA SER A 27 -8.91 -7.96 53.71
C SER A 27 -8.10 -7.08 54.68
N ALA A 28 -8.02 -5.77 54.38
CA ALA A 28 -7.76 -4.69 55.35
C ALA A 28 -8.72 -3.50 55.10
N CYS A 29 -9.03 -2.70 56.12
CA CYS A 29 -10.08 -1.66 56.13
C CYS A 29 -9.54 -0.39 56.83
N TYR A 30 -10.15 0.81 56.89
CA TYR A 30 -11.51 1.38 56.64
C TYR A 30 -11.33 2.91 56.38
N PRO A 31 -12.36 3.81 56.24
CA PRO A 31 -13.82 3.66 56.17
C PRO A 31 -14.48 4.33 54.93
N LEU A 32 -15.83 4.39 54.88
CA LEU A 32 -16.61 5.08 53.83
C LEU A 32 -16.97 6.54 54.18
N GLY A 33 -17.14 7.37 53.14
CA GLY A 33 -17.85 8.66 53.17
C GLY A 33 -19.26 8.61 52.54
N ARG A 34 -20.08 9.65 52.75
CA ARG A 34 -21.54 9.71 52.45
C ARG A 34 -21.92 11.18 52.13
N ILE A 35 -22.90 11.56 51.29
CA ILE A 35 -23.93 10.91 50.43
C ILE A 35 -23.93 11.71 49.08
N LYS A 36 -24.78 11.60 48.03
CA LYS A 36 -26.14 11.05 47.75
C LYS A 36 -26.18 10.42 46.33
N SER A 37 -27.32 9.86 45.92
CA SER A 37 -27.76 9.79 44.52
C SER A 37 -28.99 10.70 44.29
N ASN A 38 -29.22 11.14 43.05
CA ASN A 38 -30.44 11.85 42.64
C ASN A 38 -30.86 11.35 41.24
N SER A 39 -32.10 10.89 41.11
CA SER A 39 -32.68 10.41 39.84
C SER A 39 -33.42 11.54 39.11
N LEU A 40 -33.23 11.65 37.79
CA LEU A 40 -34.18 12.35 36.93
C LEU A 40 -34.51 11.48 35.71
N SER A 41 -35.79 11.11 35.62
CA SER A 41 -36.40 10.49 34.45
C SER A 41 -36.78 11.57 33.42
N PHE A 42 -36.57 11.30 32.14
CA PHE A 42 -37.26 12.02 31.07
C PHE A 42 -38.24 11.08 30.36
N SER A 43 -39.49 11.53 30.27
CA SER A 43 -40.60 10.82 29.64
C SER A 43 -40.61 11.00 28.12
N SER A 44 -41.21 10.04 27.42
CA SER A 44 -41.36 10.06 25.97
C SER A 44 -42.35 11.14 25.50
N SER A 45 -41.97 11.90 24.47
CA SER A 45 -42.85 12.78 23.68
C SER A 45 -42.61 12.50 22.19
N ALA A 46 -43.25 11.44 21.68
CA ALA A 46 -42.99 10.88 20.35
C ALA A 46 -43.84 11.51 19.25
N SER A 47 -43.60 12.78 18.93
CA SER A 47 -44.24 13.47 17.79
C SER A 47 -43.40 14.65 17.28
N GLY A 48 -42.49 14.41 16.32
CA GLY A 48 -41.72 15.49 15.66
C GLY A 48 -40.44 15.07 14.92
N PHE A 49 -39.78 13.99 15.34
CA PHE A 49 -38.46 13.60 14.83
C PHE A 49 -38.41 13.06 13.38
N ALA A 50 -39.55 12.72 12.77
CA ALA A 50 -39.61 12.25 11.38
C ALA A 50 -39.24 13.35 10.37
N SER A 51 -39.61 14.61 10.66
CA SER A 51 -39.37 15.75 9.77
C SER A 51 -37.94 16.28 9.83
N THR A 52 -37.24 16.15 10.96
CA THR A 52 -35.91 16.77 11.15
C THR A 52 -34.78 15.99 10.46
N LEU A 53 -34.85 14.65 10.42
CA LEU A 53 -33.82 13.83 9.77
C LEU A 53 -33.70 14.15 8.27
N ALA A 54 -34.83 14.31 7.59
CA ALA A 54 -34.90 14.63 6.16
C ALA A 54 -34.40 16.05 5.81
N VAL A 55 -34.24 16.93 6.80
CA VAL A 55 -33.58 18.24 6.63
C VAL A 55 -32.07 18.10 6.80
N VAL A 56 -31.62 17.38 7.84
CA VAL A 56 -30.19 17.19 8.14
C VAL A 56 -29.46 16.40 7.05
N GLU A 57 -30.08 15.36 6.46
CA GLU A 57 -29.51 14.66 5.29
C GLU A 57 -29.39 15.55 4.05
N LYS A 58 -30.16 16.65 3.98
CA LYS A 58 -30.17 17.59 2.86
C LYS A 58 -29.12 18.69 3.03
N GLU A 59 -28.91 19.19 4.25
CA GLU A 59 -27.86 20.18 4.56
C GLU A 59 -26.43 19.61 4.44
N LEU A 60 -26.21 18.32 4.74
CA LEU A 60 -24.88 17.71 4.58
C LEU A 60 -24.41 17.59 3.12
N ARG A 61 -25.29 17.77 2.12
CA ARG A 61 -24.97 17.61 0.70
C ARG A 61 -24.50 18.89 -0.03
N SER A 62 -24.67 20.07 0.55
CA SER A 62 -24.47 21.34 -0.18
C SER A 62 -23.06 21.95 -0.13
N SER A 63 -22.18 21.48 0.75
CA SER A 63 -20.98 22.26 1.15
C SER A 63 -19.74 22.12 0.26
N PHE A 64 -19.76 21.29 -0.79
CA PHE A 64 -18.58 20.94 -1.60
C PHE A 64 -18.78 20.95 -3.12
N VAL A 65 -19.95 21.36 -3.62
CA VAL A 65 -20.25 21.36 -5.06
C VAL A 65 -20.04 22.75 -5.64
N THR A 66 -19.22 22.84 -6.69
CA THR A 66 -19.27 23.97 -7.63
C THR A 66 -20.25 23.62 -8.74
N ASP A 67 -21.12 24.56 -9.14
CA ASP A 67 -22.22 24.30 -10.11
C ASP A 67 -21.76 23.78 -11.49
N ALA A 68 -20.45 23.86 -11.79
CA ALA A 68 -19.85 23.32 -13.00
C ALA A 68 -19.65 21.79 -12.99
N VAL A 69 -19.74 21.10 -11.84
CA VAL A 69 -19.42 19.67 -11.72
C VAL A 69 -20.67 18.82 -11.49
N ARG A 70 -21.01 17.97 -12.47
CA ARG A 70 -22.12 17.01 -12.35
C ARG A 70 -21.73 15.80 -11.49
N HIS A 71 -21.99 15.88 -10.19
CA HIS A 71 -21.82 14.73 -9.29
C HIS A 71 -22.95 13.70 -9.47
N VAL A 72 -22.59 12.42 -9.60
CA VAL A 72 -23.52 11.29 -9.57
C VAL A 72 -23.17 10.39 -8.38
N THR A 73 -23.99 10.47 -7.34
CA THR A 73 -23.74 9.76 -6.06
C THR A 73 -24.97 8.95 -5.67
N GLY A 74 -24.84 7.62 -5.67
CA GLY A 74 -25.84 6.72 -5.12
C GLY A 74 -26.23 7.11 -3.70
N SER A 75 -27.52 7.03 -3.39
CA SER A 75 -28.05 7.30 -2.05
C SER A 75 -28.46 5.99 -1.38
N LEU A 76 -28.36 5.92 -0.05
CA LEU A 76 -28.79 4.77 0.76
C LEU A 76 -30.32 4.72 0.88
N MET A 77 -30.99 4.51 -0.25
CA MET A 77 -32.44 4.29 -0.34
C MET A 77 -32.83 2.88 0.11
N ARG A 78 -34.13 2.66 0.30
CA ARG A 78 -34.69 1.31 0.47
C ARG A 78 -34.50 0.52 -0.82
N GLY A 79 -33.93 -0.68 -0.73
CA GLY A 79 -33.77 -1.62 -1.85
C GLY A 79 -35.04 -2.39 -2.20
N GLU A 80 -36.20 -1.79 -2.01
CA GLU A 80 -37.50 -2.43 -2.21
C GLU A 80 -37.70 -2.74 -3.71
N GLY A 81 -37.90 -4.03 -4.03
CA GLY A 81 -37.99 -4.53 -5.41
C GLY A 81 -36.64 -4.76 -6.12
N LEU A 82 -35.50 -4.56 -5.46
CA LEU A 82 -34.18 -4.92 -5.99
C LEU A 82 -33.87 -6.40 -5.71
N ARG A 83 -33.40 -7.14 -6.71
CA ARG A 83 -33.01 -8.55 -6.60
C ARG A 83 -31.50 -8.71 -6.54
N PHE A 84 -31.03 -9.53 -5.62
CA PHE A 84 -29.60 -9.76 -5.39
C PHE A 84 -29.26 -11.25 -5.44
N ALA A 85 -28.10 -11.58 -6.02
CA ALA A 85 -27.51 -12.90 -5.84
C ALA A 85 -26.35 -12.83 -4.84
N ILE A 86 -26.15 -13.88 -4.04
CA ILE A 86 -25.00 -14.00 -3.13
C ILE A 86 -24.28 -15.30 -3.43
N VAL A 87 -23.05 -15.22 -3.93
CA VAL A 87 -22.16 -16.37 -4.12
C VAL A 87 -21.30 -16.52 -2.86
N VAL A 88 -21.33 -17.69 -2.23
CA VAL A 88 -20.68 -17.93 -0.94
C VAL A 88 -19.74 -19.14 -1.01
N ALA A 89 -18.46 -18.95 -0.68
CA ALA A 89 -17.52 -20.05 -0.52
C ALA A 89 -17.85 -20.89 0.73
N ARG A 90 -17.84 -22.22 0.57
CA ARG A 90 -17.97 -23.18 1.68
C ARG A 90 -16.66 -23.37 2.44
N PHE A 91 -15.52 -23.19 1.79
CA PHE A 91 -14.23 -23.14 2.48
C PHE A 91 -14.23 -22.01 3.51
N ASN A 92 -13.70 -22.28 4.72
CA ASN A 92 -13.83 -21.42 5.90
C ASN A 92 -15.30 -21.08 6.29
N GLU A 93 -16.19 -22.08 6.23
CA GLU A 93 -17.64 -21.96 6.52
C GLU A 93 -18.00 -21.25 7.84
N VAL A 94 -17.13 -21.36 8.86
CA VAL A 94 -17.28 -20.70 10.17
C VAL A 94 -17.15 -19.17 10.11
N VAL A 95 -16.50 -18.63 9.08
CA VAL A 95 -16.40 -17.19 8.78
C VAL A 95 -17.43 -16.81 7.72
N THR A 96 -17.57 -17.59 6.65
CA THR A 96 -18.42 -17.20 5.51
C THR A 96 -19.92 -17.24 5.81
N LYS A 97 -20.36 -18.06 6.78
CA LYS A 97 -21.74 -17.98 7.32
C LYS A 97 -22.01 -16.66 8.04
N LEU A 98 -21.12 -16.23 8.93
CA LEU A 98 -21.29 -14.99 9.68
C LEU A 98 -21.28 -13.75 8.74
N LEU A 99 -20.50 -13.80 7.65
CA LEU A 99 -20.55 -12.80 6.58
C LEU A 99 -21.89 -12.83 5.82
N LEU A 100 -22.40 -14.01 5.46
CA LEU A 100 -23.70 -14.18 4.81
C LEU A 100 -24.86 -13.69 5.69
N GLU A 101 -24.84 -14.02 6.98
CA GLU A 101 -25.82 -13.59 7.97
C GLU A 101 -25.85 -12.07 8.08
N GLY A 102 -24.70 -11.41 8.24
CA GLY A 102 -24.60 -9.96 8.26
C GLY A 102 -25.04 -9.27 6.96
N ALA A 103 -24.82 -9.91 5.81
CA ALA A 103 -25.32 -9.44 4.51
C ALA A 103 -26.87 -9.49 4.45
N ILE A 104 -27.47 -10.62 4.87
CA ILE A 104 -28.93 -10.82 4.90
C ILE A 104 -29.60 -9.87 5.90
N GLU A 105 -29.04 -9.70 7.10
CA GLU A 105 -29.55 -8.73 8.09
C GLU A 105 -29.52 -7.29 7.56
N THR A 106 -28.45 -6.94 6.83
CA THR A 106 -28.32 -5.62 6.21
C THR A 106 -29.37 -5.44 5.11
N PHE A 107 -29.55 -6.42 4.24
CA PHE A 107 -30.59 -6.38 3.21
C PHE A 107 -32.00 -6.20 3.80
N LYS A 108 -32.34 -6.92 4.88
CA LYS A 108 -33.59 -6.73 5.62
C LYS A 108 -33.73 -5.30 6.16
N LYS A 109 -32.66 -4.76 6.77
CA LYS A 109 -32.62 -3.38 7.29
C LYS A 109 -32.87 -2.33 6.19
N TYR A 110 -32.43 -2.60 4.96
CA TYR A 110 -32.69 -1.75 3.78
C TYR A 110 -33.95 -2.15 2.99
N SER A 111 -34.86 -2.94 3.57
CA SER A 111 -36.16 -3.31 2.97
C SER A 111 -36.08 -4.14 1.68
N VAL A 112 -34.98 -4.86 1.46
CA VAL A 112 -34.91 -5.94 0.46
C VAL A 112 -35.63 -7.16 1.04
N ARG A 113 -36.47 -7.83 0.24
CA ARG A 113 -37.28 -8.98 0.67
C ARG A 113 -36.46 -10.28 0.57
N GLU A 114 -36.76 -11.29 1.39
CA GLU A 114 -36.02 -12.56 1.35
C GLU A 114 -36.21 -13.30 0.02
N GLU A 115 -37.40 -13.23 -0.59
CA GLU A 115 -37.68 -13.84 -1.90
C GLU A 115 -36.94 -13.18 -3.07
N ASP A 116 -36.37 -11.98 -2.89
CA ASP A 116 -35.56 -11.28 -3.88
C ASP A 116 -34.05 -11.61 -3.77
N ILE A 117 -33.65 -12.46 -2.80
CA ILE A 117 -32.24 -12.81 -2.51
C ILE A 117 -31.97 -14.28 -2.85
N GLN A 118 -31.15 -14.55 -3.87
CA GLN A 118 -30.72 -15.92 -4.21
C GLN A 118 -29.30 -16.21 -3.70
N VAL A 119 -29.16 -17.15 -2.77
CA VAL A 119 -27.85 -17.63 -2.27
C VAL A 119 -27.38 -18.86 -3.08
N VAL A 120 -26.13 -18.84 -3.53
CA VAL A 120 -25.48 -19.93 -4.28
C VAL A 120 -24.15 -20.29 -3.61
N TRP A 121 -24.01 -21.54 -3.19
CA TRP A 121 -22.81 -22.03 -2.52
C TRP A 121 -21.80 -22.65 -3.51
N VAL A 122 -20.52 -22.29 -3.37
CA VAL A 122 -19.40 -22.80 -4.18
C VAL A 122 -18.32 -23.43 -3.29
N PRO A 123 -17.42 -24.30 -3.81
CA PRO A 123 -16.44 -25.01 -2.99
C PRO A 123 -15.50 -24.05 -2.22
N GLY A 124 -14.80 -23.16 -2.92
CA GLY A 124 -13.88 -22.18 -2.33
C GLY A 124 -13.98 -20.81 -3.00
N SER A 125 -13.12 -19.88 -2.57
CA SER A 125 -13.11 -18.50 -3.07
C SER A 125 -12.73 -18.39 -4.55
N PHE A 126 -12.04 -19.39 -5.10
CA PHE A 126 -11.56 -19.43 -6.48
C PHE A 126 -12.71 -19.56 -7.50
N GLU A 127 -13.74 -20.36 -7.21
CA GLU A 127 -14.89 -20.56 -8.11
C GLU A 127 -15.87 -19.37 -8.15
N ILE A 128 -15.80 -18.45 -7.18
CA ILE A 128 -16.76 -17.36 -6.99
C ILE A 128 -16.93 -16.54 -8.28
N GLY A 129 -15.84 -16.12 -8.92
CA GLY A 129 -15.89 -15.25 -10.10
C GLY A 129 -16.64 -15.86 -11.29
N VAL A 130 -16.47 -17.17 -11.53
CA VAL A 130 -17.14 -17.89 -12.63
C VAL A 130 -18.65 -17.96 -12.39
N VAL A 131 -19.06 -18.24 -11.16
CA VAL A 131 -20.48 -18.31 -10.79
C VAL A 131 -21.11 -16.92 -10.75
N ALA A 132 -20.41 -15.92 -10.24
CA ALA A 132 -20.86 -14.52 -10.24
C ALA A 132 -21.08 -14.00 -11.66
N GLN A 133 -20.16 -14.27 -12.60
CA GLN A 133 -20.33 -13.86 -14.00
C GLN A 133 -21.55 -14.52 -14.64
N ARG A 134 -21.81 -15.81 -14.33
CA ARG A 134 -23.00 -16.53 -14.83
C ARG A 134 -24.31 -15.96 -14.27
N LEU A 135 -24.31 -15.51 -13.01
CA LEU A 135 -25.46 -14.88 -12.38
C LEU A 135 -25.72 -13.48 -12.95
N GLY A 136 -24.69 -12.63 -13.08
CA GLY A 136 -24.81 -11.32 -13.72
C GLY A 136 -25.32 -11.41 -15.16
N LYS A 137 -24.73 -12.29 -15.98
CA LYS A 137 -25.15 -12.55 -17.38
C LYS A 137 -26.57 -13.14 -17.51
N SER A 138 -27.23 -13.52 -16.41
CA SER A 138 -28.63 -13.98 -16.46
C SER A 138 -29.65 -12.85 -16.56
N GLY A 139 -29.26 -11.59 -16.30
CA GLY A 139 -30.16 -10.43 -16.28
C GLY A 139 -31.16 -10.40 -15.12
N ASN A 140 -31.15 -11.40 -14.23
CA ASN A 140 -32.15 -11.51 -13.15
C ASN A 140 -31.83 -10.67 -11.91
N PHE A 141 -30.60 -10.18 -11.74
CA PHE A 141 -30.13 -9.53 -10.50
C PHE A 141 -29.56 -8.14 -10.76
N ASN A 142 -29.84 -7.23 -9.83
CA ASN A 142 -29.41 -5.84 -9.82
C ASN A 142 -27.94 -5.68 -9.37
N ALA A 143 -27.45 -6.60 -8.52
CA ALA A 143 -26.04 -6.79 -8.17
C ALA A 143 -25.79 -8.24 -7.67
N VAL A 144 -24.51 -8.65 -7.65
CA VAL A 144 -24.06 -9.95 -7.15
C VAL A 144 -23.03 -9.74 -6.03
N LEU A 145 -23.24 -10.36 -4.88
CA LEU A 145 -22.32 -10.35 -3.75
C LEU A 145 -21.40 -11.56 -3.81
N CYS A 146 -20.11 -11.36 -3.59
CA CYS A 146 -19.08 -12.38 -3.72
C CYS A 146 -18.40 -12.61 -2.36
N ILE A 147 -18.98 -13.49 -1.53
CA ILE A 147 -18.58 -13.73 -0.14
C ILE A 147 -17.64 -14.93 -0.04
N GLY A 148 -16.52 -14.76 0.66
CA GLY A 148 -15.58 -15.84 0.93
C GLY A 148 -14.59 -15.49 2.05
N ALA A 149 -13.72 -16.44 2.39
CA ALA A 149 -12.62 -16.19 3.30
C ALA A 149 -11.41 -17.03 2.90
N VAL A 150 -10.30 -16.36 2.57
CA VAL A 150 -8.98 -16.94 2.34
C VAL A 150 -8.13 -16.54 3.54
N ILE A 151 -7.54 -17.52 4.22
CA ILE A 151 -6.73 -17.33 5.43
C ILE A 151 -5.35 -17.92 5.14
N ARG A 152 -4.27 -17.22 5.52
CA ARG A 152 -2.90 -17.65 5.20
C ARG A 152 -2.55 -18.96 5.93
N GLY A 153 -1.72 -19.76 5.28
CA GLY A 153 -1.08 -20.95 5.84
C GLY A 153 0.34 -21.07 5.26
N ASP A 154 0.95 -22.23 5.41
CA ASP A 154 2.40 -22.44 5.21
C ASP A 154 2.93 -22.27 3.76
N THR A 155 2.09 -21.87 2.80
CA THR A 155 2.44 -21.79 1.38
C THR A 155 1.80 -20.60 0.65
N THR A 156 2.43 -20.18 -0.45
CA THR A 156 1.98 -19.11 -1.38
C THR A 156 0.67 -19.42 -2.13
N HIS A 157 0.05 -20.58 -1.86
CA HIS A 157 -1.30 -20.91 -2.34
C HIS A 157 -2.34 -19.87 -1.88
N TYR A 158 -2.13 -19.25 -0.71
CA TYR A 158 -2.96 -18.13 -0.24
C TYR A 158 -3.00 -16.98 -1.27
N ASP A 159 -1.84 -16.50 -1.70
CA ASP A 159 -1.72 -15.34 -2.59
C ASP A 159 -2.29 -15.65 -3.98
N ALA A 160 -2.05 -16.87 -4.47
CA ALA A 160 -2.63 -17.37 -5.72
C ALA A 160 -4.17 -17.39 -5.68
N VAL A 161 -4.78 -17.91 -4.60
CA VAL A 161 -6.25 -17.97 -4.46
C VAL A 161 -6.86 -16.59 -4.20
N ALA A 162 -6.23 -15.76 -3.36
CA ALA A 162 -6.70 -14.40 -3.07
C ALA A 162 -6.73 -13.52 -4.33
N ASN A 163 -5.63 -13.50 -5.09
CA ASN A 163 -5.52 -12.71 -6.32
C ASN A 163 -6.46 -13.24 -7.41
N SER A 164 -6.60 -14.56 -7.55
CA SER A 164 -7.54 -15.17 -8.50
C SER A 164 -9.00 -14.88 -8.15
N ALA A 165 -9.37 -14.88 -6.87
CA ALA A 165 -10.72 -14.52 -6.42
C ALA A 165 -11.01 -13.04 -6.70
N ALA A 166 -10.09 -12.12 -6.38
CA ALA A 166 -10.24 -10.69 -6.64
C ALA A 166 -10.36 -10.37 -8.14
N SER A 167 -9.43 -10.89 -8.94
CA SER A 167 -9.44 -10.73 -10.40
C SER A 167 -10.68 -11.37 -11.05
N GLY A 168 -11.10 -12.55 -10.57
CA GLY A 168 -12.30 -13.24 -11.03
C GLY A 168 -13.59 -12.47 -10.74
N VAL A 169 -13.72 -11.84 -9.56
CA VAL A 169 -14.90 -11.02 -9.19
C VAL A 169 -14.94 -9.70 -9.97
N LEU A 170 -13.80 -9.02 -10.13
CA LEU A 170 -13.70 -7.82 -10.98
C LEU A 170 -14.07 -8.14 -12.44
N SER A 171 -13.50 -9.23 -12.97
CA SER A 171 -13.80 -9.74 -14.31
C SER A 171 -15.26 -10.17 -14.47
N ALA A 172 -15.90 -10.68 -13.41
CA ALA A 172 -17.32 -11.02 -13.42
C ALA A 172 -18.20 -9.77 -13.60
N GLY A 173 -17.89 -8.69 -12.88
CA GLY A 173 -18.62 -7.42 -13.00
C GLY A 173 -18.49 -6.82 -14.40
N ILE A 174 -17.24 -6.62 -14.86
CA ILE A 174 -16.95 -6.02 -16.18
C ILE A 174 -17.60 -6.84 -17.32
N ASN A 175 -17.46 -8.17 -17.31
CA ASN A 175 -17.97 -9.02 -18.40
C ASN A 175 -19.46 -9.35 -18.31
N SER A 176 -20.19 -8.88 -17.30
CA SER A 176 -21.65 -9.06 -17.18
C SER A 176 -22.46 -7.77 -17.21
N GLY A 177 -21.82 -6.62 -16.98
CA GLY A 177 -22.49 -5.32 -16.81
C GLY A 177 -23.19 -5.17 -15.44
N VAL A 178 -23.29 -6.23 -14.65
CA VAL A 178 -23.94 -6.24 -13.33
C VAL A 178 -22.87 -6.06 -12.23
N PRO A 179 -23.04 -5.11 -11.29
CA PRO A 179 -22.10 -4.91 -10.18
C PRO A 179 -21.83 -6.19 -9.39
N CYS A 180 -20.58 -6.67 -9.42
CA CYS A 180 -20.11 -7.81 -8.62
C CYS A 180 -19.25 -7.30 -7.46
N ILE A 181 -19.74 -7.44 -6.23
CA ILE A 181 -19.18 -6.80 -5.03
C ILE A 181 -18.27 -7.77 -4.28
N PHE A 182 -16.99 -7.41 -4.15
CA PHE A 182 -15.98 -8.23 -3.51
C PHE A 182 -16.11 -8.20 -1.97
N GLY A 183 -16.66 -9.28 -1.41
CA GLY A 183 -16.79 -9.54 0.02
C GLY A 183 -15.97 -10.74 0.49
N VAL A 184 -14.84 -11.03 -0.18
CA VAL A 184 -13.92 -12.10 0.19
C VAL A 184 -12.91 -11.55 1.19
N LEU A 185 -12.89 -12.09 2.42
CA LEU A 185 -11.83 -11.77 3.36
C LEU A 185 -10.51 -12.41 2.94
N THR A 186 -9.44 -11.63 3.03
CA THR A 186 -8.04 -12.06 2.90
C THR A 186 -7.37 -11.75 4.23
N CYS A 187 -7.00 -12.77 5.00
CA CYS A 187 -6.48 -12.62 6.35
C CYS A 187 -5.25 -13.49 6.60
N GLU A 188 -4.37 -13.04 7.48
CA GLU A 188 -3.18 -13.75 7.93
C GLU A 188 -3.54 -14.88 8.92
N ASP A 189 -4.59 -14.70 9.72
CA ASP A 189 -5.04 -15.66 10.72
C ASP A 189 -6.58 -15.71 10.89
N MET A 190 -7.05 -16.69 11.67
CA MET A 190 -8.49 -16.93 11.92
C MET A 190 -9.13 -15.88 12.84
N ASP A 191 -8.39 -15.34 13.82
CA ASP A 191 -8.93 -14.31 14.72
C ASP A 191 -9.12 -12.99 13.95
N GLN A 192 -8.22 -12.65 13.02
CA GLN A 192 -8.34 -11.51 12.12
C GLN A 192 -9.60 -11.61 11.25
N ALA A 193 -9.93 -12.82 10.78
CA ALA A 193 -11.12 -13.12 9.99
C ALA A 193 -12.40 -13.06 10.83
N LEU A 194 -12.44 -13.72 12.00
CA LEU A 194 -13.58 -13.67 12.93
C LEU A 194 -13.87 -12.25 13.42
N ASN A 195 -12.82 -11.45 13.69
CA ASN A 195 -12.98 -10.04 14.04
C ASN A 195 -13.60 -9.19 12.92
N ARG A 196 -13.55 -9.64 11.66
CA ARG A 196 -14.12 -8.97 10.47
C ARG A 196 -15.46 -9.57 10.01
N SER A 197 -15.96 -10.61 10.67
CA SER A 197 -17.23 -11.27 10.37
C SER A 197 -18.22 -11.17 11.54
N GLY A 198 -18.31 -10.00 12.19
CA GLY A 198 -19.20 -9.75 13.34
C GLY A 198 -18.48 -9.53 14.68
N GLY A 199 -17.15 -9.68 14.72
CA GLY A 199 -16.35 -9.32 15.90
C GLY A 199 -15.96 -7.84 15.96
N LYS A 200 -14.80 -7.53 16.55
CA LYS A 200 -14.40 -6.16 16.94
C LYS A 200 -14.29 -5.15 15.78
N ALA A 201 -14.06 -5.62 14.55
CA ALA A 201 -13.90 -4.79 13.36
C ALA A 201 -15.15 -4.81 12.45
N GLY A 202 -16.32 -5.13 13.02
CA GLY A 202 -17.59 -5.18 12.31
C GLY A 202 -17.77 -6.43 11.45
N ASN A 203 -18.66 -6.36 10.46
CA ASN A 203 -18.99 -7.47 9.58
C ASN A 203 -18.85 -7.03 8.11
N LYS A 204 -17.84 -7.54 7.40
CA LYS A 204 -17.60 -7.17 6.00
C LYS A 204 -18.67 -7.68 5.03
N GLY A 205 -19.47 -8.69 5.39
CA GLY A 205 -20.63 -9.11 4.61
C GLY A 205 -21.76 -8.08 4.67
N ALA A 206 -21.99 -7.48 5.85
CA ALA A 206 -22.91 -6.35 6.02
C ALA A 206 -22.48 -5.13 5.18
N GLU A 207 -21.19 -4.77 5.23
CA GLU A 207 -20.64 -3.69 4.38
C GLU A 207 -20.81 -4.00 2.88
N THR A 208 -20.50 -5.24 2.45
CA THR A 208 -20.66 -5.70 1.06
C THR A 208 -22.10 -5.54 0.57
N ALA A 209 -23.10 -5.87 1.40
CA ALA A 209 -24.52 -5.68 1.09
C ALA A 209 -24.92 -4.21 0.99
N LEU A 210 -24.42 -3.35 1.89
CA LEU A 210 -24.65 -1.90 1.83
C LEU A 210 -24.03 -1.28 0.56
N THR A 211 -22.82 -1.72 0.17
CA THR A 211 -22.20 -1.33 -1.11
C THR A 211 -23.04 -1.77 -2.30
N ALA A 212 -23.62 -2.98 -2.28
CA ALA A 212 -24.46 -3.49 -3.37
C ALA A 212 -25.72 -2.64 -3.62
N VAL A 213 -26.42 -2.22 -2.55
CA VAL A 213 -27.57 -1.31 -2.65
C VAL A 213 -27.15 0.05 -3.20
N CYS A 214 -26.05 0.61 -2.68
CA CYS A 214 -25.57 1.94 -3.07
C CYS A 214 -25.10 2.00 -4.54
N ILE A 215 -24.32 1.01 -5.00
CA ILE A 215 -23.75 1.03 -6.35
C ILE A 215 -24.81 0.79 -7.43
N HIS A 216 -25.85 -0.01 -7.17
CA HIS A 216 -26.96 -0.16 -8.11
C HIS A 216 -27.70 1.17 -8.31
N GLN A 217 -27.90 1.95 -7.24
CA GLN A 217 -28.48 3.29 -7.35
C GLN A 217 -27.60 4.25 -8.17
N SER A 218 -26.27 4.13 -8.10
CA SER A 218 -25.35 4.89 -8.96
C SER A 218 -25.47 4.47 -10.44
N PHE A 219 -25.56 3.18 -10.74
CA PHE A 219 -25.74 2.66 -12.11
C PHE A 219 -27.05 3.19 -12.74
N LEU A 220 -28.16 3.09 -12.01
CA LEU A 220 -29.46 3.60 -12.45
C LEU A 220 -29.44 5.11 -12.79
N LEU A 221 -28.71 5.91 -12.01
CA LEU A 221 -28.55 7.35 -12.25
C LEU A 221 -27.68 7.66 -13.49
N LEU A 222 -26.72 6.79 -13.83
CA LEU A 222 -25.90 6.92 -15.04
C LEU A 222 -26.73 6.57 -16.29
N GLU A 223 -27.53 5.51 -16.25
CA GLU A 223 -28.44 5.11 -17.33
C GLU A 223 -29.49 6.20 -17.62
N GLN A 224 -30.19 6.67 -16.58
CA GLN A 224 -31.14 7.78 -16.69
C GLN A 224 -30.48 9.06 -17.20
N GLY A 225 -29.23 9.31 -16.81
CA GLY A 225 -28.44 10.46 -17.24
C GLY A 225 -27.99 10.44 -18.70
N CYS A 226 -28.13 9.30 -19.39
CA CYS A 226 -27.78 9.10 -20.80
C CYS A 226 -28.99 9.25 -21.75
N MET A 227 -30.20 8.94 -21.28
CA MET A 227 -31.42 9.05 -22.10
C MET A 227 -31.89 10.49 -22.36
N SER A 228 -31.36 11.49 -21.63
CA SER A 228 -31.74 12.90 -21.78
C SER A 228 -30.95 13.67 -22.85
N THR A 229 -30.14 13.00 -23.68
CA THR A 229 -29.28 13.64 -24.69
C THR A 229 -29.50 13.07 -26.10
N SER A 230 -30.75 13.10 -26.58
CA SER A 230 -31.12 12.73 -27.95
C SER A 230 -31.80 13.84 -28.76
N GLU A 231 -31.81 15.08 -28.25
CA GLU A 231 -32.33 16.27 -28.96
C GLU A 231 -31.44 17.50 -28.71
N ASN A 232 -30.37 17.65 -29.52
CA ASN A 232 -29.83 18.96 -29.90
C ASN A 232 -28.86 18.83 -31.08
N LYS A 233 -29.25 19.36 -32.24
CA LYS A 233 -28.45 19.39 -33.47
C LYS A 233 -27.57 20.64 -33.46
N VAL A 234 -26.27 20.49 -33.19
CA VAL A 234 -25.32 21.60 -33.25
C VAL A 234 -24.94 21.88 -34.70
N GLU A 235 -25.27 23.06 -35.21
CA GLU A 235 -24.73 23.56 -36.47
C GLU A 235 -23.41 24.29 -36.21
N ILE A 236 -22.36 23.89 -36.92
CA ILE A 236 -21.03 24.51 -36.84
C ILE A 236 -21.01 25.67 -37.83
N VAL A 237 -20.72 26.88 -37.32
CA VAL A 237 -20.48 28.07 -38.14
C VAL A 237 -19.09 28.60 -37.79
N ASP A 238 -18.12 28.29 -38.65
CA ASP A 238 -16.76 28.81 -38.52
C ASP A 238 -16.72 30.33 -38.67
N ARG A 239 -15.98 31.00 -37.78
CA ARG A 239 -15.46 32.34 -38.05
C ARG A 239 -14.13 32.58 -37.34
N ALA A 240 -13.10 32.81 -38.14
CA ALA A 240 -11.75 33.16 -37.68
C ALA A 240 -11.58 34.68 -37.53
N HIS A 241 -10.32 35.08 -37.24
CA HIS A 241 -9.79 36.42 -36.95
C HIS A 241 -9.99 36.92 -35.52
N LYS A 242 -9.08 37.71 -34.94
CA LYS A 242 -7.59 37.80 -35.00
C LYS A 242 -7.16 38.77 -33.86
N GLU A 243 -5.89 38.85 -33.48
CA GLU A 243 -5.48 39.78 -32.41
C GLU A 243 -5.61 41.26 -32.81
N GLU A 244 -5.90 42.12 -31.82
CA GLU A 244 -5.37 43.48 -31.75
C GLU A 244 -5.31 43.92 -30.27
N GLU A 245 -4.15 44.44 -29.83
CA GLU A 245 -3.92 44.91 -28.45
C GLU A 245 -4.25 46.39 -28.31
N LYS A 246 -4.78 46.81 -27.15
CA LYS A 246 -4.66 48.20 -26.65
C LYS A 246 -4.65 48.28 -25.11
N GLU A 247 -3.63 48.93 -24.58
CA GLU A 247 -3.70 49.66 -23.30
C GLU A 247 -4.62 50.89 -23.50
N GLU A 248 -5.34 51.42 -22.51
CA GLU A 248 -4.79 52.15 -21.35
C GLU A 248 -5.92 52.46 -20.31
N ASP A 249 -5.53 52.87 -19.11
CA ASP A 249 -6.28 53.66 -18.11
C ASP A 249 -7.75 53.33 -17.71
N GLY A 250 -7.87 52.69 -16.54
CA GLY A 250 -8.10 53.52 -15.35
C GLY A 250 -9.53 53.85 -14.92
N LYS A 251 -10.23 52.87 -14.31
CA LYS A 251 -11.12 53.12 -13.15
C LYS A 251 -11.41 51.84 -12.36
N GLY A 252 -10.93 51.79 -11.11
CA GLY A 252 -11.12 50.65 -10.22
C GLY A 252 -12.60 50.38 -9.91
N GLY A 253 -13.02 49.13 -10.10
CA GLY A 253 -14.39 48.69 -9.87
C GLY A 253 -14.78 48.68 -8.39
N PHE A 254 -16.07 48.83 -8.12
CA PHE A 254 -16.64 48.87 -6.76
C PHE A 254 -16.49 47.55 -5.97
N LEU A 255 -16.10 46.44 -6.64
CA LEU A 255 -16.09 45.09 -6.07
C LEU A 255 -14.82 44.77 -5.26
N ASP A 256 -13.64 45.22 -5.67
CA ASP A 256 -12.40 44.88 -4.97
C ASP A 256 -12.36 45.53 -3.58
N LYS A 257 -12.79 46.79 -3.49
CA LYS A 257 -13.01 47.52 -2.22
C LYS A 257 -14.04 46.87 -1.29
N VAL A 258 -14.85 45.91 -1.77
CA VAL A 258 -15.81 45.16 -0.95
C VAL A 258 -15.23 43.81 -0.49
N LYS A 259 -14.26 43.24 -1.20
CA LYS A 259 -13.52 42.05 -0.72
C LYS A 259 -12.65 42.41 0.49
N ASP A 260 -11.84 43.47 0.37
CA ASP A 260 -10.91 43.88 1.43
C ASP A 260 -11.67 44.25 2.73
N PHE A 261 -12.79 44.97 2.59
CA PHE A 261 -13.64 45.40 3.71
C PHE A 261 -14.34 44.27 4.49
N ILE A 262 -14.41 43.06 3.93
CA ILE A 262 -15.01 41.88 4.59
C ILE A 262 -13.92 40.98 5.21
N GLY A 263 -12.67 41.10 4.77
CA GLY A 263 -11.51 40.45 5.41
C GLY A 263 -11.05 41.16 6.68
N GLU A 264 -10.54 42.40 6.54
CA GLU A 264 -9.79 43.09 7.61
C GLU A 264 -10.60 43.31 8.90
N LYS A 265 -11.93 43.40 8.81
CA LYS A 265 -12.80 43.77 9.94
C LYS A 265 -13.17 42.66 10.91
N ILE A 266 -12.80 41.41 10.62
CA ILE A 266 -13.01 40.28 11.55
C ILE A 266 -11.71 39.94 12.30
N GLU A 267 -10.56 39.98 11.61
CA GLU A 267 -9.24 39.69 12.20
C GLU A 267 -8.85 40.68 13.31
N GLY A 268 -9.32 41.93 13.24
CA GLY A 268 -9.08 42.95 14.26
C GLY A 268 -9.98 42.92 15.51
N ALA A 269 -10.99 42.04 15.55
CA ALA A 269 -12.01 42.04 16.63
C ALA A 269 -11.96 40.79 17.54
N ILE A 270 -11.56 39.65 16.99
CA ILE A 270 -11.32 38.41 17.74
C ILE A 270 -10.09 37.76 17.10
N GLY A 271 -9.05 37.46 17.89
CA GLY A 271 -7.71 37.10 17.39
C GLY A 271 -7.58 35.71 16.75
N PHE A 272 -8.57 35.26 15.98
CA PHE A 272 -8.54 34.00 15.24
C PHE A 272 -8.18 34.26 13.78
N GLY A 273 -7.06 33.69 13.33
CA GLY A 273 -6.59 33.76 11.95
C GLY A 273 -6.71 32.40 11.25
N LYS A 274 -6.76 32.40 9.92
CA LYS A 274 -6.74 31.16 9.15
C LYS A 274 -5.43 30.42 9.38
N PRO A 275 -5.42 29.16 9.86
CA PRO A 275 -4.20 28.39 9.94
C PRO A 275 -3.64 28.15 8.54
N THR A 276 -2.31 28.14 8.42
CA THR A 276 -1.61 27.88 7.17
C THR A 276 -0.76 26.62 7.31
N ALA A 277 -0.57 25.90 6.20
CA ALA A 277 0.30 24.74 6.15
C ALA A 277 1.09 24.76 4.83
N ASP A 278 2.32 24.24 4.86
CA ASP A 278 3.15 23.99 3.67
C ASP A 278 3.97 22.71 3.89
N VAL A 279 4.31 22.03 2.80
CA VAL A 279 5.25 20.91 2.83
C VAL A 279 6.67 21.48 2.91
N SER A 280 7.23 21.54 4.11
CA SER A 280 8.54 22.14 4.37
C SER A 280 9.68 21.29 3.81
N ALA A 281 9.56 19.97 3.88
CA ALA A 281 10.54 19.04 3.31
C ALA A 281 9.91 17.68 2.92
N ILE A 282 10.62 16.92 2.09
CA ILE A 282 10.36 15.51 1.84
C ILE A 282 11.70 14.78 1.93
N HIS A 283 11.73 13.69 2.67
CA HIS A 283 12.93 12.89 2.92
C HIS A 283 12.66 11.41 2.63
N ILE A 284 13.69 10.67 2.22
CA ILE A 284 13.62 9.22 2.01
C ILE A 284 14.49 8.56 3.09
N PRO A 285 13.99 8.35 4.32
CA PRO A 285 14.78 7.75 5.41
C PRO A 285 15.24 6.31 5.14
N LYS A 286 14.60 5.59 4.21
CA LYS A 286 15.05 4.26 3.79
C LYS A 286 14.62 3.95 2.36
N ILE A 287 15.53 3.33 1.61
CA ILE A 287 15.30 2.88 0.24
C ILE A 287 16.03 1.54 0.00
N ASN A 288 15.42 0.64 -0.78
CA ASN A 288 16.06 -0.60 -1.26
C ASN A 288 15.62 -0.88 -2.72
N LEU A 289 15.72 -2.14 -3.18
CA LEU A 289 15.28 -2.58 -4.51
C LEU A 289 13.77 -2.90 -4.63
N GLU A 290 13.02 -2.90 -3.52
CA GLU A 290 11.61 -3.31 -3.46
C GLU A 290 10.68 -2.11 -3.23
N ARG A 291 11.13 -1.18 -2.39
CA ARG A 291 10.35 -0.02 -1.94
C ARG A 291 11.22 1.16 -1.50
N ALA A 292 10.57 2.31 -1.41
CA ALA A 292 11.05 3.47 -0.66
C ALA A 292 10.10 3.78 0.50
N ASP A 293 10.66 4.01 1.68
CA ASP A 293 9.95 4.58 2.82
C ASP A 293 10.26 6.09 2.83
N ILE A 294 9.23 6.91 2.65
CA ILE A 294 9.26 8.37 2.45
C ILE A 294 8.64 9.05 3.67
N VAL A 295 9.15 10.20 4.09
CA VAL A 295 8.52 11.06 5.11
C VAL A 295 8.32 12.46 4.54
N VAL A 296 7.08 12.93 4.56
CA VAL A 296 6.70 14.30 4.20
C VAL A 296 6.57 15.10 5.49
N ASP A 297 7.34 16.18 5.61
CA ASP A 297 7.25 17.13 6.70
C ASP A 297 6.31 18.27 6.30
N VAL A 298 5.18 18.39 7.01
CA VAL A 298 4.18 19.44 6.80
C VAL A 298 4.23 20.42 7.97
N LEU A 299 4.78 21.61 7.73
CA LEU A 299 4.81 22.67 8.73
C LEU A 299 3.43 23.34 8.79
N VAL A 300 2.73 23.18 9.90
CA VAL A 300 1.43 23.82 10.16
C VAL A 300 1.61 24.95 11.17
N LYS A 301 1.17 26.15 10.79
CA LYS A 301 1.21 27.36 11.61
C LYS A 301 -0.19 27.66 12.14
N ASN A 302 -0.33 27.69 13.46
CA ASN A 302 -1.57 28.05 14.15
C ASN A 302 -1.51 29.50 14.68
N PRO A 303 -2.06 30.49 13.96
CA PRO A 303 -2.09 31.88 14.44
C PRO A 303 -3.10 32.10 15.58
N ASN A 304 -3.92 31.10 15.94
CA ASN A 304 -5.02 31.25 16.89
C ASN A 304 -4.58 31.10 18.35
N PRO A 305 -5.26 31.76 19.31
CA PRO A 305 -5.01 31.62 20.76
C PRO A 305 -5.53 30.30 21.36
N VAL A 306 -6.03 29.37 20.54
CA VAL A 306 -6.58 28.08 20.98
C VAL A 306 -5.83 26.94 20.26
N PRO A 307 -5.47 25.85 20.97
CA PRO A 307 -4.84 24.70 20.33
C PRO A 307 -5.73 24.02 19.29
N ILE A 308 -5.12 23.50 18.22
CA ILE A 308 -5.81 22.87 17.09
C ILE A 308 -5.57 21.35 17.12
N PRO A 309 -6.61 20.51 17.18
CA PRO A 309 -6.49 19.08 16.96
C PRO A 309 -6.42 18.77 15.45
N LEU A 310 -5.54 17.85 15.08
CA LEU A 310 -5.46 17.33 13.71
C LEU A 310 -6.35 16.08 13.56
N ILE A 311 -6.85 15.84 12.34
CA ILE A 311 -7.72 14.69 12.03
C ILE A 311 -7.14 13.92 10.84
N GLU A 312 -7.30 12.59 10.89
CA GLU A 312 -6.94 11.64 9.84
C GLU A 312 -7.52 12.01 8.46
N SER A 313 -6.72 11.84 7.40
CA SER A 313 -7.10 12.13 6.01
C SER A 313 -6.81 10.90 5.15
N ASP A 314 -7.85 10.14 4.81
CA ASP A 314 -7.76 8.95 3.95
C ASP A 314 -7.98 9.35 2.48
N GLY A 315 -6.97 9.08 1.64
CA GLY A 315 -6.97 9.43 0.23
C GLY A 315 -6.01 8.54 -0.58
N ARG A 316 -6.57 7.68 -1.43
CA ARG A 316 -5.76 6.79 -2.29
C ARG A 316 -5.13 7.50 -3.48
N LYS A 317 -3.80 7.36 -3.62
CA LYS A 317 -3.15 6.87 -4.87
C LYS A 317 -1.67 6.52 -4.65
N LEU A 318 -1.29 5.31 -5.07
CA LEU A 318 0.07 4.73 -5.10
C LEU A 318 0.83 4.56 -3.77
N ALA A 319 0.58 5.38 -2.75
CA ALA A 319 1.02 5.16 -1.38
C ALA A 319 -0.04 5.66 -0.38
N SER A 320 -0.07 5.11 0.82
CA SER A 320 -0.95 5.54 1.92
C SER A 320 -0.20 5.54 3.24
N GLY A 321 -0.38 6.61 4.03
CA GLY A 321 0.36 6.83 5.27
C GLY A 321 -0.56 7.20 6.42
N LEU A 322 -0.34 6.57 7.58
CA LEU A 322 -1.01 6.95 8.83
C LEU A 322 -0.14 7.97 9.57
N ILE A 323 -0.74 9.06 10.05
CA ILE A 323 -0.07 10.00 10.95
C ILE A 323 0.03 9.34 12.34
N PRO A 324 1.24 9.07 12.87
CA PRO A 324 1.39 8.55 14.22
C PRO A 324 1.08 9.66 15.24
N ASP A 325 0.04 9.44 16.05
CA ASP A 325 -0.53 10.39 17.02
C ASP A 325 -0.78 11.81 16.45
N ALA A 326 -2.01 12.03 15.96
CA ALA A 326 -2.50 13.35 15.56
C ALA A 326 -2.50 14.32 16.76
N GLY A 327 -1.38 15.05 16.90
CA GLY A 327 -1.11 15.96 18.02
C GLY A 327 -2.02 17.18 18.08
N THR A 328 -1.72 18.08 19.01
CA THR A 328 -2.50 19.31 19.21
C THR A 328 -1.59 20.54 19.08
N ILE A 329 -1.67 21.20 17.93
CA ILE A 329 -0.83 22.35 17.60
C ILE A 329 -1.12 23.47 18.59
N LYS A 330 -0.10 23.92 19.31
CA LYS A 330 -0.23 24.91 20.39
C LYS A 330 -0.77 26.25 19.87
N ALA A 331 -1.40 26.99 20.77
CA ALA A 331 -1.83 28.37 20.52
C ALA A 331 -0.65 29.25 20.11
N HIS A 332 -0.81 30.03 19.04
CA HIS A 332 0.24 30.85 18.41
C HIS A 332 1.54 30.06 18.07
N GLY A 333 1.43 28.75 17.85
CA GLY A 333 2.55 27.85 17.62
C GLY A 333 2.69 27.37 16.18
N GLU A 334 3.85 26.80 15.88
CA GLU A 334 4.12 26.08 14.62
C GLU A 334 4.57 24.65 14.96
N GLU A 335 4.13 23.66 14.20
CA GLU A 335 4.45 22.25 14.42
C GLU A 335 4.65 21.52 13.07
N SER A 336 5.67 20.66 12.97
CA SER A 336 5.95 19.87 11.76
C SER A 336 5.32 18.49 11.89
N VAL A 337 4.25 18.24 11.14
CA VAL A 337 3.55 16.97 11.07
C VAL A 337 4.30 16.05 10.11
N LYS A 338 4.77 14.90 10.61
CA LYS A 338 5.49 13.91 9.81
C LYS A 338 4.52 12.86 9.27
N ILE A 339 4.38 12.79 7.96
CA ILE A 339 3.50 11.84 7.26
C ILE A 339 4.38 10.74 6.62
N PRO A 340 4.43 9.53 7.19
CA PRO A 340 5.19 8.41 6.63
C PRO A 340 4.41 7.74 5.49
N LEU A 341 5.00 7.64 4.30
CA LEU A 341 4.45 6.99 3.12
C LEU A 341 5.39 5.86 2.66
N THR A 342 4.88 4.64 2.52
CA THR A 342 5.65 3.55 1.90
C THR A 342 5.19 3.37 0.45
N LEU A 343 6.16 3.36 -0.49
CA LEU A 343 5.95 3.22 -1.92
C LEU A 343 6.60 1.92 -2.42
N ILE A 344 5.80 0.97 -2.92
CA ILE A 344 6.24 -0.32 -3.43
C ILE A 344 6.43 -0.22 -4.95
N TYR A 345 7.59 -0.63 -5.50
CA TYR A 345 7.89 -0.40 -6.91
C TYR A 345 7.10 -1.27 -7.88
N ASP A 346 6.76 -2.52 -7.49
CA ASP A 346 5.95 -3.40 -8.33
C ASP A 346 4.51 -2.87 -8.53
N ASP A 347 3.96 -2.13 -7.55
CA ASP A 347 2.67 -1.44 -7.71
C ASP A 347 2.77 -0.30 -8.74
N ILE A 348 3.91 0.40 -8.81
CA ILE A 348 4.16 1.42 -9.84
C ILE A 348 4.29 0.76 -11.21
N LYS A 349 5.15 -0.27 -11.32
CA LYS A 349 5.50 -0.94 -12.56
C LYS A 349 4.32 -1.69 -13.18
N SER A 350 3.45 -2.28 -12.36
CA SER A 350 2.20 -2.89 -12.82
C SER A 350 1.13 -1.86 -13.23
N THR A 351 1.26 -0.60 -12.79
CA THR A 351 0.38 0.51 -13.21
C THR A 351 0.90 1.26 -14.44
N TYR A 352 2.23 1.34 -14.63
CA TYR A 352 2.88 2.14 -15.69
C TYR A 352 4.02 1.37 -16.36
N ASN A 353 3.81 0.90 -17.60
CA ASN A 353 4.78 0.13 -18.38
C ASN A 353 6.07 0.89 -18.72
N ASP A 354 6.02 2.22 -18.78
CA ASP A 354 7.15 3.07 -19.16
C ASP A 354 8.19 3.22 -18.03
N ILE A 355 7.84 2.81 -16.80
CA ILE A 355 8.65 2.99 -15.60
C ILE A 355 9.53 1.76 -15.36
N ASN A 356 10.84 1.93 -15.52
CA ASN A 356 11.85 0.87 -15.45
C ASN A 356 12.84 1.10 -14.28
N PRO A 357 13.38 0.02 -13.66
CA PRO A 357 14.46 0.15 -12.69
C PRO A 357 15.71 0.80 -13.30
N GLY A 358 16.33 1.69 -12.54
CA GLY A 358 17.45 2.57 -12.95
C GLY A 358 17.02 4.04 -13.08
N MET A 359 15.74 4.29 -13.36
CA MET A 359 15.21 5.63 -13.62
C MET A 359 14.98 6.46 -12.35
N ILE A 360 14.98 7.78 -12.52
CA ILE A 360 14.40 8.75 -11.60
C ILE A 360 13.02 9.15 -12.16
N ILE A 361 11.95 9.03 -11.35
CA ILE A 361 10.61 9.44 -11.77
C ILE A 361 10.15 10.70 -11.03
N PRO A 362 9.56 11.69 -11.73
CA PRO A 362 8.97 12.87 -11.10
C PRO A 362 7.61 12.51 -10.48
N TYR A 363 7.41 12.87 -9.22
CA TYR A 363 6.16 12.66 -8.51
C TYR A 363 5.47 13.97 -8.12
N ARG A 364 4.18 13.85 -7.78
CA ARG A 364 3.41 14.89 -7.11
C ARG A 364 2.66 14.30 -5.94
N ILE A 365 2.91 14.83 -4.75
CA ILE A 365 2.12 14.57 -3.55
C ILE A 365 1.06 15.67 -3.43
N LYS A 366 -0.17 15.25 -3.11
CA LYS A 366 -1.24 16.14 -2.65
C LYS A 366 -1.62 15.70 -1.24
N VAL A 367 -1.79 16.65 -0.33
CA VAL A 367 -2.22 16.41 1.05
C VAL A 367 -3.38 17.36 1.35
N ASP A 368 -4.57 16.82 1.55
CA ASP A 368 -5.73 17.59 2.01
C ASP A 368 -5.78 17.51 3.54
N LEU A 369 -5.18 18.50 4.20
CA LEU A 369 -5.08 18.55 5.66
C LEU A 369 -6.38 19.10 6.26
N ILE A 370 -7.09 18.28 7.05
CA ILE A 370 -8.33 18.68 7.72
C ILE A 370 -8.02 19.20 9.12
N VAL A 371 -8.45 20.44 9.38
CA VAL A 371 -8.12 21.22 10.57
C VAL A 371 -9.41 21.70 11.22
N ASP A 372 -9.71 21.25 12.45
CA ASP A 372 -10.93 21.67 13.17
C ASP A 372 -10.64 22.95 13.98
N VAL A 373 -11.07 24.10 13.47
CA VAL A 373 -10.80 25.41 14.07
C VAL A 373 -12.02 25.86 14.89
N PRO A 374 -11.88 26.17 16.20
CA PRO A 374 -12.97 26.70 16.99
C PRO A 374 -13.65 27.91 16.34
N VAL A 375 -14.98 27.99 16.42
CA VAL A 375 -15.86 28.99 15.77
C VAL A 375 -15.92 28.91 14.24
N LEU A 376 -14.83 28.61 13.54
CA LEU A 376 -14.79 28.51 12.06
C LEU A 376 -15.15 27.11 11.51
N GLY A 377 -15.05 26.07 12.34
CA GLY A 377 -15.31 24.68 11.97
C GLY A 377 -14.15 24.03 11.21
N ARG A 378 -14.45 22.92 10.51
CA ARG A 378 -13.46 22.14 9.77
C ARG A 378 -13.04 22.83 8.47
N LEU A 379 -11.80 23.30 8.46
CA LEU A 379 -11.13 23.82 7.28
C LEU A 379 -10.31 22.71 6.62
N THR A 380 -10.39 22.59 5.29
CA THR A 380 -9.47 21.74 4.51
C THR A 380 -8.40 22.64 3.89
N LEU A 381 -7.13 22.34 4.15
CA LEU A 381 -5.97 23.01 3.57
C LEU A 381 -5.35 22.09 2.50
N PRO A 382 -5.60 22.33 1.19
CA PRO A 382 -5.05 21.53 0.11
C PRO A 382 -3.60 21.93 -0.18
N LEU A 383 -2.68 20.99 -0.01
CA LEU A 383 -1.24 21.16 -0.25
C LEU A 383 -0.82 20.38 -1.51
N GLU A 384 0.02 20.97 -2.36
CA GLU A 384 0.65 20.28 -3.50
C GLU A 384 2.17 20.48 -3.44
N LYS A 385 2.94 19.38 -3.44
CA LYS A 385 4.40 19.41 -3.58
C LYS A 385 4.84 18.44 -4.67
N ARG A 386 5.93 18.78 -5.35
CA ARG A 386 6.54 17.96 -6.39
C ARG A 386 7.97 17.62 -5.97
N GLY A 387 8.46 16.49 -6.47
CA GLY A 387 9.81 16.02 -6.23
C GLY A 387 10.13 14.87 -7.16
N GLU A 388 11.26 14.22 -6.91
CA GLU A 388 11.80 13.13 -7.73
C GLU A 388 12.13 11.94 -6.83
N ILE A 389 11.89 10.72 -7.31
CA ILE A 389 12.20 9.49 -6.59
C ILE A 389 12.91 8.50 -7.52
N PRO A 390 14.08 7.96 -7.14
CA PRO A 390 14.72 6.89 -7.90
C PRO A 390 13.96 5.56 -7.72
N ILE A 391 14.05 4.70 -8.73
CA ILE A 391 13.74 3.28 -8.62
C ILE A 391 15.07 2.54 -8.81
N PRO A 392 15.77 2.17 -7.73
CA PRO A 392 17.14 1.66 -7.84
C PRO A 392 17.21 0.33 -8.57
N LYS A 393 18.30 0.14 -9.31
CA LYS A 393 18.66 -1.10 -9.99
C LYS A 393 20.03 -1.55 -9.50
N LYS A 394 20.19 -2.85 -9.25
CA LYS A 394 21.51 -3.41 -8.92
C LYS A 394 22.52 -3.07 -10.04
N PRO A 395 23.77 -2.73 -9.73
CA PRO A 395 24.81 -2.66 -10.75
C PRO A 395 25.06 -4.07 -11.30
N ASP A 396 25.59 -4.15 -12.53
CA ASP A 396 26.17 -5.41 -13.00
C ASP A 396 27.64 -5.52 -12.54
N VAL A 397 28.13 -6.76 -12.49
CA VAL A 397 29.49 -7.08 -12.03
C VAL A 397 30.15 -8.10 -12.96
N ASP A 398 31.42 -7.92 -13.30
CA ASP A 398 32.22 -8.85 -14.14
C ASP A 398 33.69 -8.86 -13.69
N ILE A 399 34.42 -9.93 -14.00
CA ILE A 399 35.88 -10.04 -13.84
C ILE A 399 36.53 -9.74 -15.20
N GLU A 400 37.31 -8.67 -15.28
CA GLU A 400 37.93 -8.22 -16.53
C GLU A 400 39.34 -8.77 -16.75
N LYS A 401 40.20 -8.75 -15.73
CA LYS A 401 41.56 -9.35 -15.73
C LYS A 401 41.80 -10.03 -14.38
N ILE A 402 42.51 -11.15 -14.37
CA ILE A 402 42.95 -11.85 -13.15
C ILE A 402 44.47 -11.76 -13.10
N LYS A 403 45.01 -11.14 -12.05
CA LYS A 403 46.45 -10.96 -11.87
C LYS A 403 46.95 -11.79 -10.69
N PHE A 404 47.69 -12.86 -10.95
CA PHE A 404 48.29 -13.69 -9.91
C PHE A 404 49.52 -13.01 -9.31
N GLN A 405 49.54 -12.79 -8.00
CA GLN A 405 50.72 -12.33 -7.26
C GLN A 405 51.61 -13.49 -6.83
N LYS A 406 50.98 -14.61 -6.46
CA LYS A 406 51.63 -15.84 -5.97
C LYS A 406 50.82 -17.02 -6.44
N PHE A 407 51.44 -18.02 -7.05
CA PHE A 407 50.78 -19.25 -7.47
C PHE A 407 51.46 -20.47 -6.86
N SER A 408 50.71 -21.27 -6.08
CA SER A 408 51.13 -22.58 -5.58
C SER A 408 49.92 -23.42 -5.19
N LEU A 409 50.05 -24.75 -5.20
CA LEU A 409 48.95 -25.68 -4.90
C LEU A 409 48.41 -25.59 -3.46
N GLU A 410 49.25 -25.17 -2.50
CA GLU A 410 48.87 -24.97 -1.09
C GLU A 410 48.25 -23.59 -0.82
N GLU A 411 48.66 -22.57 -1.59
CA GLU A 411 48.23 -21.18 -1.43
C GLU A 411 48.52 -20.39 -2.71
N THR A 412 47.49 -19.75 -3.26
CA THR A 412 47.55 -18.85 -4.41
C THR A 412 46.87 -17.54 -4.05
N VAL A 413 47.49 -16.42 -4.40
CA VAL A 413 47.01 -15.05 -4.18
C VAL A 413 46.84 -14.38 -5.54
N ALA A 414 45.64 -13.89 -5.82
CA ALA A 414 45.32 -13.17 -7.04
C ALA A 414 44.54 -11.88 -6.75
N ILE A 415 44.70 -10.87 -7.59
CA ILE A 415 43.77 -9.75 -7.68
C ILE A 415 42.80 -10.05 -8.83
N LEU A 416 41.50 -10.03 -8.55
CA LEU A 416 40.47 -9.96 -9.59
C LEU A 416 40.21 -8.46 -9.87
N HIS A 417 40.41 -8.04 -11.11
CA HIS A 417 40.00 -6.70 -11.55
C HIS A 417 38.50 -6.78 -11.84
N VAL A 418 37.68 -6.38 -10.85
CA VAL A 418 36.22 -6.50 -10.92
C VAL A 418 35.64 -5.20 -11.46
N ARG A 419 35.00 -5.27 -12.63
CA ARG A 419 34.26 -4.17 -13.22
C ARG A 419 32.86 -4.12 -12.59
N LEU A 420 32.49 -2.96 -12.08
CA LEU A 420 31.12 -2.64 -11.67
C LEU A 420 30.52 -1.65 -12.67
N GLU A 421 29.31 -1.94 -13.15
CA GLU A 421 28.57 -1.09 -14.09
C GLU A 421 27.31 -0.52 -13.42
N ASN A 422 27.26 0.80 -13.29
CA ASN A 422 26.13 1.52 -12.70
C ASN A 422 24.99 1.68 -13.72
N LEU A 423 24.00 0.80 -13.67
CA LEU A 423 22.84 0.83 -14.56
C LEU A 423 21.71 1.78 -14.10
N ASN A 424 22.06 2.91 -13.49
CA ASN A 424 21.13 3.92 -12.97
C ASN A 424 21.39 5.32 -13.55
N ASP A 425 20.33 6.13 -13.66
CA ASP A 425 20.38 7.54 -14.08
C ASP A 425 20.85 8.50 -12.96
N PHE A 426 21.37 7.96 -11.86
CA PHE A 426 22.02 8.67 -10.77
C PHE A 426 23.38 8.04 -10.47
N GLU A 427 24.25 8.84 -9.87
CA GLU A 427 25.62 8.44 -9.52
C GLU A 427 25.62 7.53 -8.28
N LEU A 428 26.56 6.58 -8.22
CA LEU A 428 26.80 5.71 -7.07
C LEU A 428 28.21 5.93 -6.53
N GLY A 429 28.35 6.42 -5.30
CA GLY A 429 29.63 6.38 -4.58
C GLY A 429 29.76 5.03 -3.88
N VAL A 430 30.46 4.06 -4.46
CA VAL A 430 30.80 2.81 -3.76
C VAL A 430 31.71 3.14 -2.58
N ASN A 431 31.36 2.65 -1.39
CA ASN A 431 32.15 2.80 -0.16
C ASN A 431 32.77 1.48 0.26
N ASP A 432 31.97 0.41 0.31
CA ASP A 432 32.40 -0.93 0.69
C ASP A 432 31.85 -1.99 -0.29
N LEU A 433 32.67 -2.96 -0.65
CA LEU A 433 32.33 -4.13 -1.47
C LEU A 433 32.56 -5.41 -0.67
N ASP A 434 31.48 -6.16 -0.43
CA ASP A 434 31.48 -7.50 0.18
C ASP A 434 31.10 -8.52 -0.90
N CYS A 435 32.03 -9.37 -1.32
CA CYS A 435 31.78 -10.36 -2.38
C CYS A 435 32.40 -11.73 -2.09
N GLU A 436 31.64 -12.78 -2.40
CA GLU A 436 32.10 -14.16 -2.49
C GLU A 436 32.14 -14.58 -3.97
N VAL A 437 33.24 -15.20 -4.38
CA VAL A 437 33.46 -15.61 -5.77
C VAL A 437 33.57 -17.13 -5.83
N TRP A 438 32.90 -17.72 -6.80
CA TRP A 438 32.74 -19.17 -6.98
C TRP A 438 33.25 -19.58 -8.36
N LEU A 439 34.00 -20.68 -8.45
CA LEU A 439 34.35 -21.36 -9.71
C LEU A 439 33.60 -22.69 -9.76
N CYS A 440 32.71 -22.82 -10.75
CA CYS A 440 31.67 -23.86 -10.73
C CYS A 440 30.95 -23.88 -9.36
N ASP A 441 30.88 -25.04 -8.69
CA ASP A 441 30.22 -25.21 -7.38
C ASP A 441 31.17 -24.98 -6.17
N VAL A 442 32.38 -24.45 -6.38
CA VAL A 442 33.41 -24.29 -5.33
C VAL A 442 33.63 -22.80 -5.02
N SER A 443 33.36 -22.41 -3.77
CA SER A 443 33.71 -21.08 -3.27
C SER A 443 35.24 -20.91 -3.24
N ILE A 444 35.72 -19.86 -3.90
CA ILE A 444 37.13 -19.48 -3.96
C ILE A 444 37.54 -18.81 -2.66
N GLY A 445 36.61 -18.01 -2.11
CA GLY A 445 36.79 -17.18 -0.92
C GLY A 445 35.85 -15.99 -0.96
N ARG A 446 35.90 -15.20 0.12
CA ARG A 446 35.16 -13.95 0.30
C ARG A 446 36.14 -12.81 0.54
N ALA A 447 35.86 -11.65 -0.03
CA ALA A 447 36.63 -10.43 0.14
C ALA A 447 35.70 -9.27 0.55
N GLU A 448 36.19 -8.43 1.46
CA GLU A 448 35.50 -7.25 2.00
C GLU A 448 36.47 -6.08 1.87
N ILE A 449 36.10 -5.05 1.12
CA ILE A 449 37.02 -4.04 0.56
C ILE A 449 36.40 -2.64 0.64
N SER A 450 37.04 -1.73 1.36
CA SER A 450 36.63 -0.32 1.51
C SER A 450 37.24 0.62 0.45
N ASP A 451 37.27 0.19 -0.82
CA ASP A 451 37.78 0.97 -1.95
C ASP A 451 36.69 1.96 -2.40
N SER A 452 36.87 3.25 -2.08
CA SER A 452 35.92 4.28 -2.45
C SER A 452 36.03 4.68 -3.92
N ILE A 453 35.05 4.26 -4.74
CA ILE A 453 34.98 4.59 -6.17
C ILE A 453 33.64 5.21 -6.55
N LYS A 454 33.68 6.38 -7.20
CA LYS A 454 32.50 7.02 -7.77
C LYS A 454 32.20 6.44 -9.15
N LEU A 455 31.02 5.88 -9.31
CA LEU A 455 30.45 5.45 -10.58
C LEU A 455 29.49 6.53 -11.09
N ASP A 456 29.81 7.12 -12.24
CA ASP A 456 28.92 8.08 -12.89
C ASP A 456 27.65 7.41 -13.46
N LYS A 457 26.67 8.21 -13.86
CA LYS A 457 25.39 7.77 -14.41
C LYS A 457 25.60 6.91 -15.66
N ASN A 458 25.06 5.69 -15.68
CA ASN A 458 25.25 4.74 -16.79
C ASN A 458 26.74 4.50 -17.15
N GLY A 459 27.65 4.60 -16.16
CA GLY A 459 29.09 4.41 -16.29
C GLY A 459 29.63 3.17 -15.57
N SER A 460 30.92 2.86 -15.74
CA SER A 460 31.58 1.71 -15.11
C SER A 460 32.90 2.06 -14.46
N GLY A 461 33.26 1.35 -13.39
CA GLY A 461 34.53 1.48 -12.67
C GLY A 461 35.14 0.12 -12.32
N LEU A 462 36.41 0.13 -11.92
CA LEU A 462 37.18 -1.07 -11.58
C LEU A 462 37.59 -1.07 -10.11
N ILE A 463 37.32 -2.17 -9.41
CA ILE A 463 37.77 -2.45 -8.04
C ILE A 463 38.74 -3.63 -8.06
N ASN A 464 39.82 -3.52 -7.28
CA ASN A 464 40.83 -4.56 -7.18
C ASN A 464 40.48 -5.50 -6.02
N VAL A 465 40.00 -6.70 -6.31
CA VAL A 465 39.55 -7.68 -5.31
C VAL A 465 40.66 -8.69 -5.01
N PRO A 466 41.44 -8.54 -3.93
CA PRO A 466 42.45 -9.52 -3.54
C PRO A 466 41.77 -10.78 -2.97
N MET A 467 42.15 -11.95 -3.49
CA MET A 467 41.65 -13.24 -3.04
C MET A 467 42.79 -14.24 -2.83
N THR A 468 42.69 -15.02 -1.74
CA THR A 468 43.65 -16.08 -1.39
C THR A 468 42.92 -17.41 -1.32
N PHE A 469 43.36 -18.38 -2.13
CA PHE A 469 42.70 -19.69 -2.26
C PHE A 469 43.71 -20.83 -2.44
N ARG A 470 43.22 -22.07 -2.43
CA ARG A 470 44.06 -23.29 -2.52
C ARG A 470 43.77 -24.07 -3.80
N PRO A 471 44.58 -23.96 -4.87
CA PRO A 471 44.30 -24.58 -6.17
C PRO A 471 44.00 -26.09 -6.13
N LYS A 472 44.57 -26.82 -5.17
CA LYS A 472 44.31 -28.27 -4.98
C LYS A 472 42.84 -28.60 -4.66
N ASP A 473 42.09 -27.66 -4.06
CA ASP A 473 40.71 -27.89 -3.60
C ASP A 473 39.69 -27.81 -4.77
N PHE A 474 40.09 -27.30 -5.94
CA PHE A 474 39.24 -27.12 -7.13
C PHE A 474 39.30 -28.28 -8.15
N GLY A 475 40.13 -29.31 -7.89
CA GLY A 475 40.21 -30.51 -8.70
C GLY A 475 40.42 -30.25 -10.20
N SER A 476 39.46 -30.66 -11.04
CA SER A 476 39.53 -30.51 -12.50
C SER A 476 39.27 -29.10 -13.01
N ALA A 477 38.54 -28.24 -12.28
CA ALA A 477 38.20 -26.90 -12.76
C ALA A 477 39.45 -26.03 -12.97
N LEU A 478 40.40 -26.10 -12.04
CA LEU A 478 41.72 -25.47 -12.16
C LEU A 478 42.45 -25.91 -13.45
N TRP A 479 42.43 -27.21 -13.75
CA TRP A 479 43.14 -27.76 -14.91
C TRP A 479 42.57 -27.30 -16.25
N ASP A 480 41.26 -27.04 -16.33
CA ASP A 480 40.65 -26.51 -17.54
C ASP A 480 40.87 -24.99 -17.66
N MET A 481 40.81 -24.23 -16.56
CA MET A 481 41.17 -22.80 -16.53
C MET A 481 42.63 -22.56 -16.96
N ILE A 482 43.60 -23.33 -16.44
CA ILE A 482 45.02 -23.26 -16.82
C ILE A 482 45.24 -23.65 -18.28
N ARG A 483 44.37 -24.49 -18.86
CA ARG A 483 44.40 -24.86 -20.29
C ARG A 483 43.73 -23.83 -21.20
N GLY A 484 43.29 -22.69 -20.67
CA GLY A 484 42.62 -21.64 -21.44
C GLY A 484 41.19 -22.01 -21.89
N LYS A 485 40.58 -23.06 -21.32
CA LYS A 485 39.14 -23.27 -21.47
C LYS A 485 38.43 -22.36 -20.48
N GLY A 486 37.51 -21.52 -20.97
CA GLY A 486 36.72 -20.64 -20.11
C GLY A 486 35.99 -21.44 -19.04
N THR A 487 36.27 -21.16 -17.76
CA THR A 487 35.55 -21.76 -16.64
C THR A 487 34.42 -20.84 -16.19
N GLY A 488 33.23 -21.42 -16.01
CA GLY A 488 32.06 -20.71 -15.50
C GLY A 488 32.28 -20.25 -14.06
N TYR A 489 32.15 -18.96 -13.80
CA TYR A 489 32.24 -18.37 -12.48
C TYR A 489 30.92 -17.71 -12.03
N THR A 490 30.82 -17.44 -10.73
CA THR A 490 29.70 -16.72 -10.12
C THR A 490 30.23 -15.75 -9.06
N ILE A 491 29.73 -14.52 -9.07
CA ILE A 491 29.96 -13.53 -8.00
C ILE A 491 28.64 -13.30 -7.29
N LYS A 492 28.64 -13.38 -5.95
CA LYS A 492 27.49 -13.05 -5.10
C LYS A 492 27.96 -12.19 -3.93
N GLY A 493 27.23 -11.13 -3.61
CA GLY A 493 27.67 -10.18 -2.60
C GLY A 493 26.74 -8.99 -2.44
N ASN A 494 27.24 -7.96 -1.74
CA ASN A 494 26.60 -6.67 -1.58
C ASN A 494 27.62 -5.55 -1.77
N VAL A 495 27.17 -4.42 -2.29
CA VAL A 495 27.94 -3.18 -2.33
C VAL A 495 27.18 -2.10 -1.56
N ASP A 496 27.85 -1.44 -0.62
CA ASP A 496 27.32 -0.28 0.09
C ASP A 496 27.68 0.97 -0.73
N VAL A 497 26.65 1.70 -1.13
CA VAL A 497 26.76 2.87 -2.01
C VAL A 497 26.10 4.09 -1.39
N ASP A 498 26.77 5.23 -1.43
CA ASP A 498 26.13 6.54 -1.27
C ASP A 498 25.49 6.97 -2.59
N THR A 499 24.29 7.53 -2.48
CA THR A 499 23.54 8.10 -3.61
C THR A 499 23.06 9.50 -3.27
N PRO A 500 22.64 10.33 -4.25
CA PRO A 500 22.01 11.63 -3.99
C PRO A 500 20.76 11.58 -3.10
N PHE A 501 20.21 10.38 -2.86
CA PHE A 501 19.00 10.13 -2.08
C PHE A 501 19.28 9.44 -0.73
N GLY A 502 20.56 9.22 -0.39
CA GLY A 502 21.02 8.55 0.82
C GLY A 502 21.84 7.27 0.55
N GLY A 503 22.45 6.73 1.61
CA GLY A 503 23.20 5.48 1.56
C GLY A 503 22.30 4.24 1.40
N MET A 504 22.77 3.26 0.64
CA MET A 504 22.00 2.08 0.23
C MET A 504 22.91 0.84 0.13
N LYS A 505 22.41 -0.33 0.55
CA LYS A 505 23.09 -1.63 0.35
C LYS A 505 22.45 -2.36 -0.83
N LEU A 506 23.19 -2.53 -1.92
CA LEU A 506 22.72 -3.14 -3.15
C LEU A 506 23.31 -4.56 -3.32
N PRO A 507 22.50 -5.61 -3.56
CA PRO A 507 23.02 -6.94 -3.84
C PRO A 507 23.63 -7.02 -5.25
N ILE A 508 24.83 -7.60 -5.35
CA ILE A 508 25.48 -7.93 -6.63
C ILE A 508 25.41 -9.43 -6.89
N ILE A 509 25.00 -9.80 -8.11
CA ILE A 509 24.91 -11.19 -8.56
C ILE A 509 25.23 -11.24 -10.05
N LYS A 510 26.28 -11.98 -10.41
CA LYS A 510 26.61 -12.42 -11.78
C LYS A 510 26.77 -13.94 -11.75
N GLU A 511 26.13 -14.64 -12.68
CA GLU A 511 26.20 -16.10 -12.81
C GLU A 511 26.55 -16.44 -14.26
N GLY A 512 27.47 -17.38 -14.47
CA GLY A 512 27.79 -17.90 -15.81
C GLY A 512 28.74 -17.02 -16.64
N GLY A 513 29.53 -16.14 -16.02
CA GLY A 513 30.65 -15.48 -16.71
C GLY A 513 31.76 -16.48 -17.05
N GLU A 514 32.53 -16.22 -18.11
CA GLU A 514 33.72 -17.03 -18.45
C GLU A 514 35.00 -16.37 -17.93
N THR A 515 35.75 -17.01 -17.03
CA THR A 515 37.14 -16.60 -16.79
C THR A 515 38.02 -17.08 -17.93
N ARG A 516 38.54 -16.14 -18.74
CA ARG A 516 39.59 -16.42 -19.72
C ARG A 516 40.92 -15.84 -19.25
N LEU A 517 41.89 -16.71 -19.01
CA LEU A 517 43.27 -16.29 -18.79
C LEU A 517 43.83 -15.80 -20.14
N LYS A 518 43.80 -14.49 -20.37
CA LYS A 518 44.72 -13.87 -21.35
C LYS A 518 46.15 -14.21 -20.93
N LYS A 519 46.99 -14.53 -21.90
CA LYS A 519 48.43 -14.62 -21.66
C LYS A 519 49.02 -13.23 -21.55
N GLU A 520 50.20 -13.14 -20.96
CA GLU A 520 50.99 -11.90 -20.89
C GLU A 520 51.64 -11.56 -22.26
N ASP A 521 51.56 -12.48 -23.23
CA ASP A 521 52.05 -12.32 -24.62
C ASP A 521 51.20 -11.35 -25.49
N ASP A 522 50.10 -10.77 -24.96
CA ASP A 522 49.21 -9.82 -25.66
C ASP A 522 49.36 -8.36 -25.15
N ASP A 523 50.22 -8.10 -24.15
CA ASP A 523 50.51 -6.75 -23.66
C ASP A 523 51.69 -6.16 -24.53
N ASP A 524 51.44 -5.92 -25.83
CA ASP A 524 52.33 -5.14 -26.73
C ASP A 524 52.20 -3.63 -26.42
N ASP A 525 53.32 -2.88 -26.41
CA ASP A 525 53.38 -1.48 -25.99
C ASP A 525 52.85 -0.49 -27.07
N ASP A 526 51.59 -0.07 -26.99
CA ASP A 526 51.06 1.14 -27.69
C ASP A 526 51.24 2.40 -26.80
N ASP A 527 52.49 2.70 -26.45
CA ASP A 527 52.92 3.90 -25.69
C ASP A 527 53.41 5.00 -26.67
N GLU A 528 52.54 5.45 -27.60
CA GLU A 528 52.85 6.54 -28.56
C GLU A 528 51.88 7.75 -28.49
N GLU A 529 52.46 8.93 -28.16
CA GLU A 529 51.99 10.35 -28.20
C GLU A 529 50.77 10.80 -27.37
#